data_AF-A0A936E8G1-F1
#
_entry.id   AF-A0A936E8G1-F1
#
_cell.length_a   1.000
_cell.length_b   1.000
_cell.length_c   1.000
_cell.angle_alpha   90.00
_cell.angle_beta   90.00
_cell.angle_gamma   90.00
#
_symmetry.space_group_name_H-M   'P 1'
#
loop_
_entity.id
_entity.type
_entity.pdbx_description
1 polymer ?
#
loop_
_entity_poly.entity_id
_entity_poly.type
_entity_poly.pdbx_seq_one_letter_code
_entity_poly.pdbx_strand_id
1 'polypeptide(L)'
;MTLITAGKYKAEANPYEPLGEEAKAAIQKEVDHFYGMFVAAVAKGRGVKPAEVRGGFGEGRVVNAAEAVGLGMADRVATFDDVLSGARGGRGRNRADFSRRRLLLAEAGSVELG
;
A
#
# COMPACT_ATOMS: atom_id res chain seq x y z
N MET A 1 34.33 2.40 -25.94
CA MET A 1 34.36 1.37 -24.89
C MET A 1 34.00 0.05 -25.55
N THR A 2 34.69 -1.05 -25.22
CA THR A 2 34.33 -2.38 -25.74
C THR A 2 33.92 -3.25 -24.55
N LEU A 3 32.67 -3.74 -24.56
CA LEU A 3 32.13 -4.58 -23.50
C LEU A 3 32.33 -6.06 -23.87
N ILE A 4 32.98 -6.81 -22.98
CA ILE A 4 33.15 -8.26 -23.11
C ILE A 4 32.36 -8.91 -21.97
N THR A 5 31.38 -9.75 -22.30
CA THR A 5 30.53 -10.40 -21.30
C THR A 5 30.40 -11.89 -21.56
N ALA A 6 30.13 -12.65 -20.50
CA ALA A 6 29.98 -14.10 -20.58
C ALA A 6 28.61 -14.55 -21.12
N GLY A 7 27.63 -13.65 -21.30
CA GLY A 7 26.27 -14.05 -21.68
C GLY A 7 25.43 -12.90 -22.22
N LYS A 8 24.45 -13.24 -23.06
CA LYS A 8 23.64 -12.33 -23.88
C LYS A 8 23.12 -11.09 -23.12
N TYR A 9 22.65 -11.26 -21.89
CA TYR A 9 21.98 -10.20 -21.12
C TYR A 9 22.89 -9.48 -20.11
N LYS A 10 24.16 -9.89 -19.97
CA LYS A 10 25.06 -9.36 -18.91
C LYS A 10 25.66 -7.97 -19.22
N ALA A 11 25.34 -7.41 -20.38
CA ALA A 11 25.66 -6.03 -20.73
C ALA A 11 24.42 -5.13 -20.77
N GLU A 12 23.22 -5.64 -20.46
CA GLU A 12 22.01 -4.82 -20.48
C GLU A 12 22.10 -3.66 -19.48
N ALA A 13 21.44 -2.54 -19.80
CA ALA A 13 21.45 -1.30 -19.01
C ALA A 13 22.84 -0.67 -18.77
N ASN A 14 23.83 -1.00 -19.60
CA ASN A 14 25.11 -0.28 -19.58
C ASN A 14 24.94 1.20 -20.00
N PRO A 15 25.82 2.11 -19.54
CA PRO A 15 25.68 3.54 -19.84
C PRO A 15 26.27 3.96 -21.20
N TYR A 16 26.80 3.03 -21.99
CA TYR A 16 27.59 3.32 -23.19
C TYR A 16 26.78 3.18 -24.49
N GLU A 17 25.59 2.58 -24.44
CA GLU A 17 24.68 2.47 -25.58
C GLU A 17 23.21 2.57 -25.14
N PRO A 18 22.28 2.91 -26.04
CA PRO A 18 20.86 2.90 -25.73
C PRO A 18 20.36 1.51 -25.33
N LEU A 19 19.37 1.46 -24.43
CA LEU A 19 18.75 0.21 -24.01
C LEU A 19 18.03 -0.47 -25.19
N GLY A 20 18.43 -1.70 -25.51
CA GLY A 20 17.77 -2.50 -26.54
C GLY A 20 16.32 -2.85 -26.18
N GLU A 21 15.47 -3.06 -27.18
CA GLU A 21 14.04 -3.31 -26.97
C GLU A 21 13.75 -4.57 -26.15
N GLU A 22 14.54 -5.64 -26.32
CA GLU A 22 14.42 -6.87 -25.52
C GLU A 22 14.71 -6.60 -24.03
N ALA A 23 15.82 -5.91 -23.76
CA ALA A 23 16.23 -5.51 -22.41
C ALA A 23 15.19 -4.58 -21.76
N LYS A 24 14.69 -3.61 -22.53
CA LYS A 24 13.64 -2.67 -22.10
C LYS A 24 12.37 -3.40 -21.72
N ALA A 25 11.92 -4.36 -22.52
CA ALA A 25 10.74 -5.16 -22.20
C ALA A 25 10.94 -6.02 -20.94
N ALA A 26 12.13 -6.63 -20.76
CA ALA A 26 12.46 -7.40 -19.58
C ALA A 26 12.45 -6.55 -18.30
N ILE A 27 13.10 -5.39 -18.34
CA ILE A 27 13.14 -4.44 -17.22
C ILE A 27 11.74 -3.87 -16.93
N GLN A 28 10.97 -3.49 -17.96
CA GLN A 28 9.62 -2.98 -17.78
C GLN A 28 8.71 -4.01 -17.11
N LYS A 29 8.83 -5.28 -17.46
CA LYS A 29 8.08 -6.37 -16.80
C LYS A 29 8.38 -6.44 -15.31
N GLU A 30 9.63 -6.23 -14.91
CA GLU A 30 10.03 -6.20 -13.49
C GLU A 30 9.47 -4.96 -12.78
N VAL A 31 9.55 -3.79 -13.41
CA VAL A 31 8.94 -2.55 -12.91
C VAL A 31 7.43 -2.73 -12.69
N ASP A 32 6.72 -3.29 -13.67
CA ASP A 32 5.28 -3.53 -13.59
C ASP A 32 4.91 -4.52 -12.48
N HIS A 33 5.75 -5.53 -12.25
CA HIS A 33 5.56 -6.49 -11.16
C HIS A 33 5.59 -5.80 -9.80
N PHE A 34 6.66 -5.03 -9.51
CA PHE A 34 6.78 -4.33 -8.24
C PHE A 34 5.75 -3.21 -8.09
N TYR A 35 5.42 -2.51 -9.17
CA TYR A 35 4.35 -1.51 -9.17
C TYR A 35 3.00 -2.14 -8.81
N GLY A 36 2.69 -3.33 -9.34
CA GLY A 36 1.51 -4.11 -8.98
C GLY A 36 1.45 -4.44 -7.49
N MET A 37 2.57 -4.87 -6.90
CA MET A 37 2.68 -5.14 -5.46
C MET A 37 2.43 -3.87 -4.62
N PHE A 38 3.06 -2.76 -5.00
CA PHE A 38 2.87 -1.46 -4.35
C PHE A 38 1.39 -1.04 -4.34
N VAL A 39 0.76 -1.05 -5.52
CA VAL A 39 -0.65 -0.67 -5.68
C VAL A 39 -1.56 -1.54 -4.79
N ALA A 40 -1.34 -2.85 -4.77
CA ALA A 40 -2.15 -3.77 -3.97
C ALA A 40 -2.01 -3.48 -2.46
N ALA A 41 -0.79 -3.26 -1.98
CA ALA A 41 -0.53 -2.94 -0.58
C ALA A 41 -1.18 -1.62 -0.16
N VAL A 42 -1.03 -0.57 -0.97
CA VAL A 42 -1.59 0.76 -0.71
C VAL A 42 -3.11 0.73 -0.74
N ALA A 43 -3.70 0.11 -1.77
CA ALA A 43 -5.16 -0.03 -1.89
C ALA A 43 -5.76 -0.71 -0.65
N LYS A 44 -5.12 -1.80 -0.19
CA LYS A 44 -5.52 -2.49 1.05
C LYS A 44 -5.38 -1.58 2.28
N GLY A 45 -4.27 -0.86 2.40
CA GLY A 45 -4.01 0.01 3.56
C GLY A 45 -4.92 1.22 3.65
N ARG A 46 -5.35 1.77 2.50
CA ARG A 46 -6.25 2.93 2.42
C ARG A 46 -7.72 2.55 2.28
N GLY A 47 -8.05 1.28 2.04
CA GLY A 47 -9.42 0.81 1.86
C GLY A 47 -10.05 1.26 0.55
N VAL A 48 -9.25 1.44 -0.51
CA VAL A 48 -9.69 1.93 -1.83
C VAL A 48 -9.48 0.87 -2.91
N LYS A 49 -10.04 1.07 -4.12
CA LYS A 49 -9.78 0.18 -5.25
C LYS A 49 -8.36 0.41 -5.80
N PRO A 50 -7.68 -0.64 -6.31
CA PRO A 50 -6.39 -0.50 -7.00
C PRO A 50 -6.37 0.53 -8.13
N ALA A 51 -7.50 0.75 -8.81
CA ALA A 51 -7.61 1.74 -9.88
C ALA A 51 -7.47 3.18 -9.36
N GLU A 52 -7.96 3.47 -8.15
CA GLU A 52 -7.86 4.80 -7.52
C GLU A 52 -6.41 5.13 -7.15
N VAL A 53 -5.63 4.12 -6.76
CA VAL A 53 -4.19 4.29 -6.54
C VAL A 53 -3.48 4.56 -7.87
N ARG A 54 -3.75 3.77 -8.92
CA ARG A 54 -3.04 3.90 -10.21
C ARG A 54 -3.30 5.21 -10.95
N GLY A 55 -4.55 5.70 -10.96
CA GLY A 55 -4.93 6.92 -11.67
C GLY A 55 -5.08 8.15 -10.78
N GLY A 56 -4.64 8.05 -9.53
CA GLY A 56 -4.75 9.11 -8.54
C GLY A 56 -3.40 9.39 -7.91
N PHE A 57 -3.17 8.82 -6.74
CA PHE A 57 -2.02 9.19 -5.90
C PHE A 57 -0.83 8.21 -5.93
N GLY A 58 -0.84 7.25 -6.85
CA GLY A 58 0.19 6.21 -7.00
C GLY A 58 1.06 6.34 -8.25
N GLU A 59 1.12 7.52 -8.88
CA GLU A 59 1.89 7.75 -10.12
C GLU A 59 3.34 8.22 -9.88
N GLY A 60 3.77 8.37 -8.62
CA GLY A 60 5.17 8.61 -8.24
C GLY A 60 5.56 10.07 -8.01
N ARG A 61 4.64 11.03 -8.14
CA ARG A 61 4.90 12.43 -7.73
C ARG A 61 4.83 12.59 -6.21
N VAL A 62 5.69 13.47 -5.69
CA VAL A 62 5.62 13.91 -4.30
C VAL A 62 4.61 15.05 -4.19
N VAL A 63 3.83 15.04 -3.12
CA VAL A 63 2.84 16.07 -2.78
C VAL A 63 3.10 16.62 -1.39
N ASN A 64 2.62 17.83 -1.11
CA ASN A 64 2.71 18.40 0.23
C ASN A 64 1.71 17.75 1.20
N ALA A 65 1.83 18.05 2.48
CA ALA A 65 1.03 17.40 3.52
C ALA A 65 -0.49 17.63 3.38
N ALA A 66 -0.91 18.83 2.96
CA ALA A 66 -2.33 19.15 2.79
C ALA A 66 -2.93 18.39 1.60
N GLU A 67 -2.19 18.33 0.49
CA GLU A 67 -2.56 17.55 -0.69
C GLU A 67 -2.65 16.05 -0.38
N ALA A 68 -1.69 15.50 0.37
CA ALA A 68 -1.69 14.10 0.76
C ALA A 68 -2.96 13.71 1.54
N VAL A 69 -3.44 14.57 2.44
CA VAL A 69 -4.70 14.34 3.14
C VAL A 69 -5.89 14.46 2.19
N GLY A 70 -5.93 15.50 1.34
CA GLY A 70 -7.01 15.70 0.37
C GLY A 70 -7.16 14.57 -0.65
N LEU A 71 -6.05 13.97 -1.08
CA LEU A 71 -6.02 12.81 -1.98
C LEU A 71 -6.30 11.48 -1.26
N GLY A 72 -6.43 11.49 0.07
CA GLY A 72 -6.64 10.29 0.86
C GLY A 72 -5.38 9.42 1.01
N MET A 73 -4.18 9.97 0.76
CA MET A 73 -2.90 9.28 1.03
C MET A 73 -2.60 9.20 2.54
N ALA A 74 -3.05 10.20 3.30
CA ALA A 74 -2.89 10.30 4.75
C ALA A 74 -4.22 10.66 5.42
N ASP A 75 -4.35 10.36 6.72
CA ASP A 75 -5.59 10.61 7.46
C ASP A 75 -5.69 12.05 7.99
N ARG A 76 -4.57 12.61 8.46
CA ARG A 76 -4.48 13.97 9.00
C ARG A 76 -3.03 14.43 9.13
N VAL A 77 -2.85 15.74 9.26
CA VAL A 77 -1.59 16.35 9.69
C VAL A 77 -1.66 16.60 11.21
N ALA A 78 -0.64 16.19 11.95
CA ALA A 78 -0.58 16.32 13.40
C ALA A 78 0.86 16.29 13.90
N THR A 79 1.12 16.82 15.10
CA THR A 79 2.39 16.62 15.78
C THR A 79 2.48 15.21 16.34
N PHE A 80 3.68 14.77 16.71
CA PHE A 80 3.88 13.47 17.36
C PHE A 80 3.10 13.35 18.68
N ASP A 81 3.08 14.41 19.48
CA ASP A 81 2.38 14.45 20.78
C ASP A 81 0.86 14.35 20.61
N ASP A 82 0.30 14.97 19.56
CA ASP A 82 -1.12 14.83 19.19
C ASP A 82 -1.50 13.39 18.83
N VAL A 83 -0.58 12.65 18.21
CA VAL A 83 -0.79 11.24 17.85
C VAL A 83 -0.68 10.35 19.09
N LEU A 84 0.32 10.59 19.93
CA LEU A 84 0.57 9.76 21.13
C LEU A 84 -0.53 9.93 22.18
N SER A 85 -0.99 11.15 22.42
CA SER A 85 -2.10 11.45 23.34
C SER A 85 -3.40 10.77 22.88
N GLY A 86 -3.74 10.86 21.59
CA GLY A 86 -4.89 10.21 21.00
C GLY A 86 -4.84 8.68 21.06
N ALA A 87 -3.66 8.07 20.84
CA ALA A 87 -3.49 6.62 20.85
C ALA A 87 -3.67 5.99 22.25
N ARG A 88 -3.34 6.71 23.33
CA ARG A 88 -3.52 6.25 24.72
C ARG A 88 -4.99 6.21 25.14
N GLY A 89 -5.85 7.07 24.57
CA GLY A 89 -7.29 7.09 24.84
C GLY A 89 -8.11 6.01 24.12
N GLY A 90 -7.61 5.45 23.01
CA GLY A 90 -8.38 4.55 22.14
C GLY A 90 -8.34 3.06 22.50
N ARG A 91 -7.34 2.60 23.28
CA ARG A 91 -7.12 1.16 23.52
C ARG A 91 -8.08 0.55 24.57
N GLY A 92 -8.77 1.38 25.35
CA GLY A 92 -9.70 0.96 26.40
C GLY A 92 -11.13 0.68 25.93
N ARG A 93 -11.60 1.29 24.83
CA ARG A 93 -13.01 1.16 24.37
C ARG A 93 -13.26 -0.08 23.52
N ASN A 94 -12.29 -0.55 22.73
CA ASN A 94 -12.51 -1.67 21.81
C ASN A 94 -12.61 -3.05 22.49
N ARG A 95 -12.04 -3.25 23.69
CA ARG A 95 -12.17 -4.55 24.40
C ARG A 95 -13.55 -4.79 25.00
N ALA A 96 -14.25 -3.74 25.41
CA ALA A 96 -15.59 -3.83 25.98
C ALA A 96 -16.65 -4.11 24.91
N ASP A 97 -16.47 -3.56 23.70
CA ASP A 97 -17.44 -3.68 22.60
C ASP A 97 -17.42 -5.07 21.95
N PHE A 98 -16.23 -5.67 21.75
CA PHE A 98 -16.11 -7.04 21.24
C PHE A 98 -16.65 -8.10 22.20
N SER A 99 -16.58 -7.86 23.51
CA SER A 99 -17.09 -8.78 24.54
C SER A 99 -18.62 -8.77 24.59
N ARG A 100 -19.25 -7.60 24.43
CA ARG A 100 -20.72 -7.48 24.41
C ARG A 100 -21.34 -8.12 23.18
N ARG A 101 -20.71 -7.98 22.01
CA ARG A 101 -21.24 -8.55 20.76
C ARG A 101 -21.15 -10.07 20.71
N ARG A 102 -20.19 -10.68 21.44
CA ARG A 102 -20.08 -12.14 21.59
C ARG A 102 -21.09 -12.72 22.58
N LEU A 103 -21.47 -11.97 23.61
CA LEU A 103 -22.47 -12.41 24.60
C LEU A 103 -23.90 -12.41 24.01
N LEU A 104 -24.26 -11.37 23.25
CA LEU A 104 -25.57 -11.25 22.62
C LEU A 104 -25.84 -12.33 21.55
N LEU A 105 -24.78 -12.80 20.88
CA LEU A 105 -24.88 -13.90 19.91
C LEU A 105 -24.97 -15.28 20.58
N ALA A 106 -24.49 -15.42 21.82
CA ALA A 106 -24.61 -16.66 22.59
C ALA A 106 -26.01 -16.81 23.23
N GLU A 107 -26.63 -15.72 23.66
CA GLU A 107 -28.00 -15.74 24.19
C GLU A 107 -29.06 -15.93 23.10
N ALA A 108 -28.84 -15.39 21.90
CA ALA A 108 -29.76 -15.56 20.76
C ALA A 108 -29.79 -16.99 20.18
N GLY A 109 -28.82 -17.85 20.51
CA GLY A 109 -28.72 -19.22 19.99
C GLY A 109 -29.39 -20.31 20.83
N SER A 110 -29.98 -19.96 21.99
CA SER A 110 -30.50 -20.96 22.95
C SER A 110 -32.03 -21.14 22.92
N VAL A 111 -32.76 -20.50 22.00
CA VAL A 111 -34.23 -20.45 22.01
C VAL A 111 -34.91 -21.36 20.95
N GLU A 112 -34.17 -22.05 20.06
CA GLU A 112 -34.79 -22.84 18.96
C GLU A 112 -34.57 -24.36 18.97
N LEU A 113 -34.53 -25.01 20.14
CA LEU A 113 -34.67 -26.48 20.21
C LEU A 113 -35.54 -26.88 21.41
N GLY A 114 -36.84 -26.98 21.17
CA GLY A 114 -37.86 -27.53 22.07
C GLY A 114 -39.10 -27.89 21.27
#